data_AF-A0A2U2SML1-F1
#
_entry.id   AF-A0A2U2SML1-F1
#
_cell.length_a   1.000
_cell.length_b   1.000
_cell.length_c   1.000
_cell.angle_alpha   90.00
_cell.angle_beta   90.00
_cell.angle_gamma   90.00
#
_symmetry.space_group_name_H-M   'P 1'
#
loop_
_entity.id
_entity.type
_entity.pdbx_description
1 polymer ?
#
loop_
_entity_poly.entity_id
_entity_poly.type
_entity_poly.pdbx_seq_one_letter_code
_entity_poly.pdbx_strand_id
1 'polypeptide(L)'
;MRRILIPITTILILFAFLLVGLVNPVAAQDGSQTPEPTPWPLTLFTNYPSQVVGIGETVNIPLILRGGTKPQIVQLETVKVPEGWTVTFRGGGKIVKSAFVDPKEDTDVDLRIEQPKDVQPGDYTFTLRAKGDGEQSELTVQITIQEKTPPSISLTCDLPTLRGSPTQTFRYDVSLKNDGSDELSINLTAQVDPQFQVKFRLSGQEITSLPLPSKDTKRLSVEVQPISNVSAGSYPIKIIAEGVNARAELDLVAEVTGQADISITAPDGRLSGQAYAGRDSSLKVIVRNNGSAPALNVQLSSSEPSGWTVSFDPKTIEQIPAGEQVEVNATIRPSEKAVAGDYIVNITARPNEGASKTAEFRITVLTSTLWGVVGIVLIAIAVGVVAMAVMRFGRR
;
A
#
# COMPACT_ATOMS: atom_id res chain seq x y z
N MET A 1 -89.73 -11.79 -7.90
CA MET A 1 -90.97 -11.17 -7.37
C MET A 1 -91.04 -9.73 -7.87
N ARG A 2 -92.15 -9.41 -8.56
CA ARG A 2 -92.75 -8.07 -8.79
C ARG A 2 -91.93 -6.96 -9.45
N ARG A 3 -92.48 -6.12 -10.34
CA ARG A 3 -93.60 -6.10 -11.30
C ARG A 3 -93.47 -4.68 -11.91
N ILE A 4 -93.38 -4.57 -13.24
CA ILE A 4 -94.36 -3.88 -14.12
C ILE A 4 -94.74 -2.43 -13.73
N LEU A 5 -94.48 -1.44 -14.60
CA LEU A 5 -95.48 -0.67 -15.40
C LEU A 5 -94.91 0.69 -15.89
N ILE A 6 -95.01 0.87 -17.20
CA ILE A 6 -95.05 2.11 -18.01
C ILE A 6 -96.41 2.83 -17.71
N PRO A 7 -96.86 4.00 -18.26
CA PRO A 7 -96.26 5.15 -18.97
C PRO A 7 -96.86 6.55 -18.55
N ILE A 8 -96.61 7.59 -19.37
CA ILE A 8 -97.60 8.61 -19.83
C ILE A 8 -97.84 9.89 -18.97
N THR A 9 -97.29 10.99 -19.51
CA THR A 9 -97.98 12.24 -19.95
C THR A 9 -98.52 13.28 -18.95
N THR A 10 -98.50 14.53 -19.46
CA THR A 10 -99.47 15.63 -19.26
C THR A 10 -99.36 16.42 -17.95
N ILE A 11 -99.03 17.72 -18.00
CA ILE A 11 -99.94 18.89 -18.10
C ILE A 11 -99.67 19.75 -16.83
N LEU A 12 -99.62 21.08 -16.77
CA LEU A 12 -99.86 22.21 -17.68
C LEU A 12 -99.89 23.46 -16.76
N ILE A 13 -99.48 24.63 -17.27
CA ILE A 13 -99.98 25.98 -16.88
C ILE A 13 -99.53 26.50 -15.49
N LEU A 14 -98.98 27.71 -15.30
CA LEU A 14 -99.50 29.06 -15.65
C LEU A 14 -98.30 30.05 -15.51
N PHE A 15 -97.78 30.67 -16.57
CA PHE A 15 -98.15 31.97 -17.18
C PHE A 15 -98.21 33.18 -16.22
N ALA A 16 -97.22 34.08 -16.28
CA ALA A 16 -97.40 35.54 -16.45
C ALA A 16 -96.08 36.35 -16.27
N PHE A 17 -95.44 36.65 -17.40
CA PHE A 17 -94.94 37.97 -17.88
C PHE A 17 -94.43 39.07 -16.93
N LEU A 18 -93.18 39.52 -17.17
CA LEU A 18 -92.80 40.90 -17.62
C LEU A 18 -91.28 40.95 -17.96
N LEU A 19 -90.87 41.09 -19.24
CA LEU A 19 -90.27 42.30 -19.90
C LEU A 19 -88.97 42.82 -19.25
N VAL A 20 -87.80 43.05 -19.88
CA VAL A 20 -87.32 43.26 -21.27
C VAL A 20 -85.80 42.96 -21.30
N GLY A 21 -85.23 42.49 -22.43
CA GLY A 21 -83.81 42.75 -22.73
C GLY A 21 -83.10 41.80 -23.71
N LEU A 22 -83.34 42.00 -25.01
CA LEU A 22 -82.42 41.79 -26.16
C LEU A 22 -81.48 40.56 -26.15
N VAL A 23 -81.78 39.57 -27.00
CA VAL A 23 -80.77 38.64 -27.53
C VAL A 23 -80.90 38.60 -29.05
N ASN A 24 -79.96 39.27 -29.74
CA ASN A 24 -79.69 38.99 -31.15
C ASN A 24 -78.83 37.73 -31.22
N PRO A 25 -79.07 36.77 -32.14
CA PRO A 25 -78.17 35.65 -32.35
C PRO A 25 -76.90 36.16 -33.05
N VAL A 26 -75.78 36.14 -32.32
CA VAL A 26 -74.44 36.34 -32.88
C VAL A 26 -74.12 35.15 -33.78
N ALA A 27 -73.69 35.44 -35.00
CA ALA A 27 -73.17 34.49 -35.95
C ALA A 27 -71.97 33.74 -35.35
N ALA A 28 -72.04 32.42 -35.32
CA ALA A 28 -70.90 31.56 -35.05
C ALA A 28 -70.04 31.47 -36.32
N GLN A 29 -69.10 32.40 -36.47
CA GLN A 29 -67.87 32.17 -37.23
C GLN A 29 -66.73 32.38 -36.24
N ASP A 30 -65.99 31.32 -35.97
CA ASP A 30 -64.53 31.33 -36.01
C ASP A 30 -64.03 29.91 -35.77
N GLY A 31 -63.58 29.29 -36.86
CA GLY A 31 -62.74 28.11 -36.80
C GLY A 31 -61.42 28.51 -36.15
N SER A 32 -61.10 27.87 -35.03
CA SER A 32 -59.82 27.99 -34.36
C SER A 32 -58.74 27.36 -35.25
N GLN A 33 -58.21 28.13 -36.19
CA GLN A 33 -56.95 27.78 -36.84
C GLN A 33 -55.85 27.99 -35.80
N THR A 34 -55.35 26.89 -35.23
CA THR A 34 -54.02 26.88 -34.62
C THR A 34 -53.07 27.47 -35.65
N PRO A 35 -52.27 28.51 -35.35
CA PRO A 35 -51.33 29.06 -36.32
C PRO A 35 -50.42 27.92 -36.77
N GLU A 36 -50.45 27.61 -38.07
CA GLU A 36 -49.49 26.69 -38.67
C GLU A 36 -48.08 27.19 -38.31
N PRO A 37 -47.20 26.33 -37.77
CA PRO A 37 -45.83 26.75 -37.50
C PRO A 37 -45.25 27.32 -38.79
N THR A 38 -44.76 28.55 -38.71
CA THR A 38 -44.13 29.23 -39.85
C THR A 38 -43.01 28.31 -40.35
N PRO A 39 -42.97 27.93 -41.62
CA PRO A 39 -41.97 26.98 -42.10
C PRO A 39 -40.58 27.53 -41.78
N TRP A 40 -39.84 26.82 -40.92
CA TRP A 40 -38.45 27.18 -40.66
C TRP A 40 -37.66 26.91 -41.95
N PRO A 41 -36.76 27.82 -42.35
CA PRO A 41 -35.85 27.53 -43.45
C PRO A 41 -35.03 26.28 -43.13
N LEU A 42 -34.70 25.49 -44.16
CA LEU A 42 -33.80 24.35 -43.98
C LEU A 42 -32.56 24.78 -43.18
N THR A 43 -32.34 24.13 -42.05
CA THR A 43 -31.25 24.43 -41.12
C THR A 43 -30.51 23.15 -40.76
N LEU A 44 -29.19 23.16 -40.95
CA LEU A 44 -28.27 22.13 -40.46
C LEU A 44 -27.54 22.67 -39.23
N PHE A 45 -27.64 21.99 -38.09
CA PHE A 45 -26.96 22.42 -36.86
C PHE A 45 -26.50 21.25 -36.00
N THR A 46 -25.70 21.56 -34.99
CA THR A 46 -25.31 20.65 -33.92
C THR A 46 -25.27 21.42 -32.61
N ASN A 47 -25.48 20.74 -31.49
CA ASN A 47 -25.35 21.34 -30.16
C ASN A 47 -23.89 21.58 -29.76
N TYR A 48 -22.94 20.93 -30.43
CA TYR A 48 -21.51 20.99 -30.11
C TYR A 48 -20.66 21.31 -31.36
N PRO A 49 -20.71 22.55 -31.86
CA PRO A 49 -20.01 22.94 -33.09
C PRO A 49 -18.50 23.08 -32.92
N SER A 50 -17.98 23.04 -31.69
CA SER A 50 -16.55 23.05 -31.39
C SER A 50 -16.22 21.91 -30.42
N GLN A 51 -15.24 21.08 -30.74
CA GLN A 51 -14.82 19.95 -29.91
C GLN A 51 -13.29 19.87 -29.82
N VAL A 52 -12.78 19.39 -28.68
CA VAL A 52 -11.36 19.12 -28.47
C VAL A 52 -11.15 17.61 -28.48
N VAL A 53 -10.17 17.15 -29.25
CA VAL A 53 -9.97 15.72 -29.52
C VAL A 53 -8.47 15.40 -29.50
N GLY A 54 -8.10 14.23 -28.96
CA GLY A 54 -6.71 13.77 -28.97
C GLY A 54 -6.27 13.28 -30.35
N ILE A 55 -4.97 13.37 -30.64
CA ILE A 55 -4.39 12.76 -31.84
C ILE A 55 -4.78 11.27 -31.94
N GLY A 56 -5.32 10.87 -33.08
CA GLY A 56 -5.67 9.48 -33.40
C GLY A 56 -7.09 9.04 -33.01
N GLU A 57 -7.88 9.91 -32.37
CA GLU A 57 -9.28 9.61 -32.04
C GLU A 57 -10.24 9.85 -33.22
N THR A 58 -11.27 9.02 -33.37
CA THR A 58 -12.35 9.27 -34.35
C THR A 58 -13.42 10.16 -33.73
N VAL A 59 -13.80 11.23 -34.43
CA VAL A 59 -14.85 12.15 -33.96
C VAL A 59 -16.20 11.72 -34.54
N ASN A 60 -17.24 11.65 -33.70
CA ASN A 60 -18.62 11.50 -34.14
C ASN A 60 -19.45 12.68 -33.61
N ILE A 61 -20.01 13.49 -34.50
CA ILE A 61 -20.80 14.68 -34.14
C ILE A 61 -22.25 14.44 -34.57
N PRO A 62 -23.22 14.46 -33.64
CA PRO A 62 -24.62 14.42 -34.02
C PRO A 62 -25.00 15.73 -34.71
N LEU A 63 -25.55 15.62 -35.91
CA LEU A 63 -26.10 16.70 -36.71
C LEU A 63 -27.62 16.58 -36.75
N ILE A 64 -28.29 17.72 -36.74
CA ILE A 64 -29.74 17.83 -36.81
C ILE A 64 -30.10 18.63 -38.05
N LEU A 65 -30.94 18.05 -38.91
CA LEU A 65 -31.60 18.74 -40.00
C LEU A 65 -33.02 19.10 -39.57
N ARG A 66 -33.35 20.39 -39.65
CA ARG A 66 -34.69 20.91 -39.32
C ARG A 66 -35.21 21.80 -40.43
N GLY A 67 -36.52 21.74 -40.67
CA GLY A 67 -37.25 22.70 -41.48
C GLY A 67 -37.41 22.31 -42.94
N GLY A 68 -37.60 23.31 -43.79
CA GLY A 68 -38.08 23.17 -45.15
C GLY A 68 -39.56 23.53 -45.28
N THR A 69 -39.93 24.09 -46.42
CA THR A 69 -41.32 24.47 -46.71
C THR A 69 -42.23 23.28 -47.09
N LYS A 70 -41.62 22.15 -47.46
CA LYS A 70 -42.28 20.89 -47.83
C LYS A 70 -41.35 19.70 -47.56
N PRO A 71 -41.88 18.48 -47.41
CA PRO A 71 -41.04 17.28 -47.32
C PRO A 71 -40.12 17.15 -48.54
N GLN A 72 -38.84 16.93 -48.30
CA GLN A 72 -37.82 16.95 -49.34
C GLN A 72 -36.63 16.05 -49.03
N ILE A 73 -35.90 15.67 -50.08
CA ILE A 73 -34.61 14.98 -49.96
C ILE A 73 -33.53 16.06 -49.89
N VAL A 74 -32.77 16.08 -48.79
CA VAL A 74 -31.67 17.01 -48.57
C VAL A 74 -30.36 16.28 -48.81
N GLN A 75 -29.55 16.80 -49.73
CA GLN A 75 -28.20 16.30 -49.98
C GLN A 75 -27.23 16.85 -48.94
N LEU A 76 -26.33 15.99 -48.46
CA LEU A 76 -25.31 16.33 -47.49
C LEU A 76 -23.95 16.35 -48.17
N GLU A 77 -23.29 17.50 -48.10
CA GLU A 77 -22.04 17.77 -48.79
C GLU A 77 -21.00 18.31 -47.81
N THR A 78 -19.73 18.08 -48.12
CA THR A 78 -18.61 18.75 -47.47
C THR A 78 -18.12 19.86 -48.39
N VAL A 79 -18.03 21.07 -47.86
CA VAL A 79 -17.62 22.28 -48.59
C VAL A 79 -16.14 22.55 -48.36
N LYS A 80 -15.72 22.48 -47.10
CA LYS A 80 -14.33 22.70 -46.68
C LYS A 80 -13.93 21.57 -45.74
N VAL A 81 -12.90 20.85 -46.13
CA VAL A 81 -12.29 19.78 -45.33
C VAL A 81 -10.78 20.01 -45.37
N PRO A 82 -10.08 20.00 -44.21
CA PRO A 82 -8.63 20.05 -44.19
C PRO A 82 -8.01 18.86 -44.92
N GLU A 83 -6.81 19.04 -45.48
CA GLU A 83 -6.17 18.02 -46.29
C GLU A 83 -5.87 16.72 -45.50
N GLY A 84 -6.12 15.57 -46.13
CA GLY A 84 -5.87 14.25 -45.53
C GLY A 84 -6.96 13.72 -44.59
N TRP A 85 -7.94 14.56 -44.22
CA TRP A 85 -9.04 14.14 -43.36
C TRP A 85 -10.13 13.41 -44.13
N THR A 86 -10.71 12.38 -43.51
CA THR A 86 -11.85 11.65 -44.08
C THR A 86 -13.12 12.01 -43.32
N VAL A 87 -14.15 12.44 -44.05
CA VAL A 87 -15.45 12.85 -43.49
C VAL A 87 -16.56 12.03 -44.12
N THR A 88 -17.42 11.43 -43.30
CA THR A 88 -18.58 10.67 -43.77
C THR A 88 -19.84 11.00 -42.97
N PHE A 89 -20.98 11.08 -43.65
CA PHE A 89 -22.29 11.18 -43.00
C PHE A 89 -22.86 9.79 -42.78
N ARG A 90 -23.47 9.55 -41.62
CA ARG A 90 -24.08 8.26 -41.26
C ARG A 90 -25.52 8.45 -40.79
N GLY A 91 -26.39 7.55 -41.23
CA GLY A 91 -27.79 7.49 -40.83
C GLY A 91 -28.28 6.05 -40.89
N GLY A 92 -29.05 5.60 -39.89
CA GLY A 92 -29.52 4.21 -39.80
C GLY A 92 -28.39 3.17 -39.82
N GLY A 93 -27.21 3.51 -39.26
CA GLY A 93 -26.02 2.66 -39.21
C GLY A 93 -25.24 2.52 -40.52
N LYS A 94 -25.63 3.21 -41.61
CA LYS A 94 -24.96 3.17 -42.92
C LYS A 94 -24.39 4.54 -43.30
N ILE A 95 -23.43 4.56 -44.21
CA ILE A 95 -22.97 5.81 -44.84
C ILE A 95 -24.08 6.31 -45.76
N VAL A 96 -24.45 7.58 -45.61
CA VAL A 96 -25.51 8.23 -46.37
C VAL A 96 -24.96 9.45 -47.09
N LYS A 97 -25.59 9.84 -48.21
CA LYS A 97 -25.30 11.09 -48.95
C LYS A 97 -26.45 12.09 -48.90
N SER A 98 -27.58 11.67 -48.35
CA SER A 98 -28.79 12.45 -48.27
C SER A 98 -29.65 11.93 -47.13
N ALA A 99 -30.49 12.80 -46.60
CA ALA A 99 -31.53 12.45 -45.63
C ALA A 99 -32.88 13.00 -46.11
N PHE A 100 -33.96 12.34 -45.73
CA PHE A 100 -35.31 12.85 -45.96
C PHE A 100 -35.66 13.77 -44.80
N VAL A 101 -36.12 14.99 -45.08
CA VAL A 101 -36.48 15.99 -44.06
C VAL A 101 -37.96 16.31 -44.20
N ASP A 102 -38.70 16.14 -43.09
CA ASP A 102 -40.09 16.56 -42.96
C ASP A 102 -40.16 17.88 -42.18
N PRO A 103 -40.92 18.89 -42.61
CA PRO A 103 -41.02 20.17 -41.91
C PRO A 103 -41.49 20.10 -40.45
N LYS A 104 -42.11 18.99 -40.03
CA LYS A 104 -42.72 18.83 -38.70
C LYS A 104 -41.80 18.14 -37.69
N GLU A 105 -40.72 17.50 -38.14
CA GLU A 105 -39.81 16.74 -37.29
C GLU A 105 -38.35 16.94 -37.65
N ASP A 106 -37.48 16.71 -36.68
CA ASP A 106 -36.04 16.75 -36.88
C ASP A 106 -35.54 15.43 -37.48
N THR A 107 -34.54 15.53 -38.34
CA THR A 107 -33.86 14.36 -38.90
C THR A 107 -32.42 14.32 -38.39
N ASP A 108 -32.08 13.24 -37.68
CA ASP A 108 -30.75 13.03 -37.13
C ASP A 108 -29.79 12.39 -38.15
N VAL A 109 -28.57 12.90 -38.18
CA VAL A 109 -27.47 12.38 -39.00
C VAL A 109 -26.16 12.51 -38.22
N ASP A 110 -25.32 11.47 -38.21
CA ASP A 110 -24.01 11.53 -37.57
C ASP A 110 -22.93 11.93 -38.57
N LEU A 111 -22.09 12.90 -38.20
CA LEU A 111 -20.85 13.21 -38.89
C LEU A 111 -19.71 12.44 -38.27
N ARG A 112 -19.09 11.55 -39.04
CA ARG A 112 -17.87 10.85 -38.64
C ARG A 112 -16.65 11.48 -39.31
N ILE A 113 -15.68 11.90 -38.51
CA ILE A 113 -14.42 12.50 -38.94
C ILE A 113 -13.25 11.62 -38.49
N GLU A 114 -12.40 11.23 -39.43
CA GLU A 114 -11.19 10.43 -39.18
C GLU A 114 -9.94 11.27 -39.48
N GLN A 115 -9.03 11.31 -38.49
CA GLN A 115 -7.78 12.08 -38.55
C GLN A 115 -6.74 11.41 -39.45
N PRO A 116 -5.90 12.16 -40.19
CA PRO A 116 -4.74 11.58 -40.87
C PRO A 116 -3.70 11.09 -39.84
N LYS A 117 -2.82 10.17 -40.27
CA LYS A 117 -1.84 9.52 -39.36
C LYS A 117 -0.80 10.49 -38.77
N ASP A 118 -0.56 11.60 -39.45
CA ASP A 118 0.46 12.62 -39.18
C ASP A 118 -0.13 13.98 -38.81
N VAL A 119 -1.39 13.99 -38.36
CA VAL A 119 -2.09 15.19 -37.88
C VAL A 119 -1.29 15.92 -36.80
N GLN A 120 -1.16 17.23 -36.94
CA GLN A 120 -0.48 18.09 -35.97
C GLN A 120 -1.48 18.71 -34.99
N PRO A 121 -1.05 19.06 -33.76
CA PRO A 121 -1.86 19.89 -32.88
C PRO A 121 -2.29 21.21 -33.54
N GLY A 122 -3.53 21.62 -33.31
CA GLY A 122 -4.06 22.85 -33.88
C GLY A 122 -5.56 22.82 -34.10
N ASP A 123 -6.09 23.91 -34.63
CA ASP A 123 -7.51 24.06 -34.93
C ASP A 123 -7.81 23.72 -36.39
N TYR A 124 -8.77 22.81 -36.60
CA TYR A 124 -9.19 22.34 -37.90
C TYR A 124 -10.67 22.68 -38.11
N THR A 125 -10.97 23.35 -39.22
CA THR A 125 -12.33 23.80 -39.54
C THR A 125 -12.92 22.95 -40.66
N PHE A 126 -14.14 22.46 -40.45
CA PHE A 126 -14.92 21.72 -41.43
C PHE A 126 -16.19 22.49 -41.72
N THR A 127 -16.49 22.71 -43.01
CA THR A 127 -17.74 23.34 -43.44
C THR A 127 -18.57 22.31 -44.17
N LEU A 128 -19.79 22.09 -43.69
CA LEU A 128 -20.77 21.14 -44.19
C LEU A 128 -21.90 21.93 -44.85
N ARG A 129 -22.56 21.32 -45.83
CA ARG A 129 -23.71 21.92 -46.49
C ARG A 129 -24.84 20.92 -46.62
N ALA A 130 -26.03 21.37 -46.27
CA ALA A 130 -27.29 20.72 -46.53
C ALA A 130 -27.97 21.44 -47.70
N LYS A 131 -28.26 20.73 -48.79
CA LYS A 131 -28.86 21.30 -50.01
C LYS A 131 -30.20 20.62 -50.31
N GLY A 132 -31.27 21.41 -50.25
CA GLY A 132 -32.63 20.99 -50.58
C GLY A 132 -33.12 21.57 -51.91
N ASP A 133 -34.45 21.60 -52.10
CA ASP A 133 -35.11 22.13 -53.29
C ASP A 133 -35.18 23.67 -53.24
N GLY A 134 -34.10 24.32 -53.70
CA GLY A 134 -33.97 25.78 -53.71
C GLY A 134 -33.51 26.40 -52.39
N GLU A 135 -33.39 25.59 -51.33
CA GLU A 135 -32.90 25.98 -50.01
C GLU A 135 -31.52 25.38 -49.73
N GLN A 136 -30.68 26.08 -48.96
CA GLN A 136 -29.39 25.57 -48.49
C GLN A 136 -29.05 26.08 -47.10
N SER A 137 -28.33 25.26 -46.34
CA SER A 137 -27.82 25.58 -45.02
C SER A 137 -26.36 25.15 -44.91
N GLU A 138 -25.51 25.99 -44.32
CA GLU A 138 -24.13 25.64 -44.04
C GLU A 138 -23.87 25.60 -42.55
N LEU A 139 -23.11 24.59 -42.12
CA LEU A 139 -22.67 24.42 -40.73
C LEU A 139 -21.16 24.35 -40.73
N THR A 140 -20.53 25.24 -39.96
CA THR A 140 -19.09 25.17 -39.71
C THR A 140 -18.85 24.57 -38.34
N VAL A 141 -18.02 23.52 -38.29
CA VAL A 141 -17.57 22.89 -37.05
C VAL A 141 -16.05 23.02 -36.91
N GLN A 142 -15.57 23.17 -35.69
CA GLN A 142 -14.16 23.28 -35.35
C GLN A 142 -13.72 22.09 -34.49
N ILE A 143 -12.65 21.43 -34.89
CA ILE A 143 -12.00 20.36 -34.13
C ILE A 143 -10.61 20.86 -33.73
N THR A 144 -10.39 21.01 -32.43
CA THR A 144 -9.08 21.33 -31.87
C THR A 144 -8.37 20.02 -31.56
N ILE A 145 -7.26 19.77 -32.24
CA ILE A 145 -6.40 18.61 -31.99
C ILE A 145 -5.35 18.97 -30.96
N GLN A 146 -5.27 18.16 -29.91
CA GLN A 146 -4.25 18.25 -28.88
C GLN A 146 -3.40 16.98 -28.85
N GLU A 147 -2.11 17.16 -28.58
CA GLU A 147 -1.23 16.03 -28.25
C GLU A 147 -1.75 15.31 -27.02
N LYS A 148 -1.90 13.98 -27.11
CA LYS A 148 -2.08 13.17 -25.90
C LYS A 148 -0.77 13.15 -25.14
N THR A 149 -0.83 13.42 -23.83
CA THR A 149 0.34 13.22 -22.98
C THR A 149 0.60 11.71 -22.92
N PRO A 150 1.82 11.24 -23.25
CA PRO A 150 2.15 9.83 -23.17
C PRO A 150 1.92 9.30 -21.75
N PRO A 151 1.67 7.98 -21.58
CA PRO A 151 1.59 7.36 -20.27
C PRO A 151 2.82 7.72 -19.42
N SER A 152 2.59 8.37 -18.29
CA SER A 152 3.64 8.82 -17.39
C SER A 152 3.12 8.74 -15.96
N ILE A 153 3.87 8.08 -15.09
CA ILE A 153 3.54 7.96 -13.67
C ILE A 153 4.72 8.40 -12.81
N SER A 154 4.45 8.84 -11.59
CA SER A 154 5.48 9.23 -10.62
C SER A 154 5.10 8.80 -9.20
N LEU A 155 6.12 8.48 -8.40
CA LEU A 155 6.02 8.12 -6.99
C LEU A 155 6.79 9.15 -6.17
N THR A 156 6.18 9.64 -5.09
CA THR A 156 6.80 10.61 -4.18
C THR A 156 6.48 10.29 -2.73
N CYS A 157 7.39 10.61 -1.82
CA CYS A 157 7.20 10.47 -0.36
C CYS A 157 7.93 11.61 0.36
N ASP A 158 7.24 12.28 1.26
CA ASP A 158 7.82 13.42 2.00
C ASP A 158 8.86 12.96 3.04
N LEU A 159 8.66 11.77 3.61
CA LEU A 159 9.53 11.15 4.61
C LEU A 159 10.07 9.81 4.09
N PRO A 160 11.04 9.82 3.15
CA PRO A 160 11.55 8.59 2.55
C PRO A 160 12.41 7.76 3.52
N THR A 161 12.85 8.35 4.64
CA THR A 161 13.62 7.65 5.68
C THR A 161 12.85 7.69 6.99
N LEU A 162 12.60 6.51 7.56
CA LEU A 162 11.95 6.37 8.86
C LEU A 162 12.84 5.60 9.81
N ARG A 163 12.87 6.05 11.07
CA ARG A 163 13.63 5.42 12.14
C ARG A 163 12.70 4.71 13.13
N GLY A 164 13.05 3.51 13.55
CA GLY A 164 12.18 2.69 14.39
C GLY A 164 12.88 1.51 15.06
N SER A 165 12.16 0.84 15.95
CA SER A 165 12.69 -0.33 16.66
C SER A 165 12.77 -1.57 15.73
N PRO A 166 13.48 -2.64 16.14
CA PRO A 166 13.65 -3.88 15.37
C PRO A 166 12.37 -4.65 15.06
N THR A 167 11.29 -4.35 15.79
CA THR A 167 9.99 -5.02 15.69
C THR A 167 8.89 -4.10 15.18
N GLN A 168 9.21 -2.82 14.95
CA GLN A 168 8.25 -1.81 14.53
C GLN A 168 7.95 -1.95 13.04
N THR A 169 6.68 -1.80 12.67
CA THR A 169 6.28 -1.60 11.27
C THR A 169 6.56 -0.17 10.85
N PHE A 170 7.36 0.01 9.80
CA PHE A 170 7.63 1.30 9.18
C PHE A 170 6.51 1.63 8.19
N ARG A 171 5.89 2.81 8.29
CA ARG A 171 4.75 3.20 7.45
C ARG A 171 5.08 4.46 6.68
N TYR A 172 5.12 4.36 5.36
CA TYR A 172 5.40 5.47 4.46
C TYR A 172 4.12 5.92 3.76
N ASP A 173 3.88 7.22 3.74
CA ASP A 173 2.82 7.82 2.94
C ASP A 173 3.39 8.16 1.56
N VAL A 174 2.98 7.40 0.55
CA VAL A 174 3.49 7.50 -0.83
C VAL A 174 2.38 8.03 -1.74
N SER A 175 2.68 9.08 -2.49
CA SER A 175 1.77 9.61 -3.52
C SER A 175 2.15 9.06 -4.88
N LEU A 176 1.19 8.39 -5.52
CA LEU A 176 1.28 7.87 -6.89
C LEU A 176 0.43 8.75 -7.80
N LYS A 177 1.07 9.37 -8.81
CA LYS A 177 0.42 10.30 -9.75
C LYS A 177 0.48 9.77 -11.17
N ASN A 178 -0.60 9.94 -11.93
CA ASN A 178 -0.65 9.73 -13.36
C ASN A 178 -0.66 11.08 -14.08
N ASP A 179 0.43 11.39 -14.77
CA ASP A 179 0.56 12.59 -15.59
C ASP A 179 0.10 12.36 -17.04
N GLY A 180 -0.27 11.12 -17.41
CA GLY A 180 -0.81 10.76 -18.72
C GLY A 180 -2.25 11.23 -18.94
N SER A 181 -2.68 11.15 -20.20
CA SER A 181 -4.04 11.51 -20.63
C SER A 181 -5.06 10.37 -20.53
N ASP A 182 -4.61 9.14 -20.33
CA ASP A 182 -5.48 7.95 -20.22
C ASP A 182 -5.39 7.33 -18.80
N GLU A 183 -6.42 6.60 -18.40
CA GLU A 183 -6.42 5.79 -17.17
C GLU A 183 -5.44 4.61 -17.28
N LEU A 184 -4.73 4.31 -16.19
CA LEU A 184 -3.78 3.21 -16.14
C LEU A 184 -4.14 2.22 -15.02
N SER A 185 -4.02 0.93 -15.29
CA SER A 185 -3.98 -0.10 -14.25
C SER A 185 -2.55 -0.29 -13.79
N ILE A 186 -2.28 -0.03 -12.50
CA ILE A 186 -0.94 -0.01 -11.92
C ILE A 186 -0.76 -1.22 -11.02
N ASN A 187 0.29 -2.00 -11.25
CA ASN A 187 0.78 -3.02 -10.35
C ASN A 187 1.84 -2.45 -9.41
N LEU A 188 1.80 -2.85 -8.14
CA LEU A 188 2.72 -2.40 -7.11
C LEU A 188 3.61 -3.56 -6.66
N THR A 189 4.91 -3.35 -6.64
CA THR A 189 5.89 -4.31 -6.12
C THR A 189 6.96 -3.60 -5.30
N ALA A 190 7.67 -4.36 -4.47
CA ALA A 190 8.77 -3.87 -3.68
C ALA A 190 9.97 -4.81 -3.78
N GLN A 191 11.18 -4.24 -3.84
CA GLN A 191 12.44 -4.94 -3.66
C GLN A 191 13.00 -4.53 -2.30
N VAL A 192 13.13 -5.49 -1.40
CA VAL A 192 13.57 -5.29 -0.02
C VAL A 192 14.36 -6.50 0.46
N ASP A 193 15.12 -6.32 1.53
CA ASP A 193 15.75 -7.43 2.27
C ASP A 193 14.71 -8.49 2.69
N PRO A 194 15.01 -9.81 2.55
CA PRO A 194 14.10 -10.90 2.92
C PRO A 194 13.60 -10.89 4.37
N GLN A 195 14.28 -10.17 5.27
CA GLN A 195 13.84 -10.00 6.66
C GLN A 195 12.63 -9.06 6.83
N PHE A 196 12.13 -8.47 5.74
CA PHE A 196 10.96 -7.62 5.73
C PHE A 196 9.86 -8.13 4.81
N GLN A 197 8.62 -7.88 5.21
CA GLN A 197 7.43 -8.03 4.38
C GLN A 197 6.86 -6.65 4.08
N VAL A 198 6.56 -6.38 2.80
CA VAL A 198 5.95 -5.12 2.37
C VAL A 198 4.48 -5.34 2.03
N LYS A 199 3.62 -4.43 2.48
CA LYS A 199 2.20 -4.38 2.16
C LYS A 199 1.83 -3.00 1.66
N PHE A 200 1.10 -2.93 0.55
CA PHE A 200 0.52 -1.69 0.06
C PHE A 200 -0.92 -1.59 0.54
N ARG A 201 -1.29 -0.45 1.14
CA ARG A 201 -2.66 -0.19 1.57
C ARG A 201 -3.23 1.06 0.91
N LEU A 202 -4.49 0.97 0.50
CA LEU A 202 -5.30 2.08 0.04
C LEU A 202 -6.60 2.08 0.85
N SER A 203 -6.89 3.19 1.53
CA SER A 203 -8.09 3.31 2.38
C SER A 203 -8.24 2.17 3.40
N GLY A 204 -7.12 1.67 3.93
CA GLY A 204 -7.05 0.59 4.91
C GLY A 204 -7.07 -0.83 4.34
N GLN A 205 -7.37 -1.03 3.05
CA GLN A 205 -7.34 -2.35 2.41
C GLN A 205 -5.98 -2.66 1.81
N GLU A 206 -5.52 -3.90 1.95
CA GLU A 206 -4.29 -4.39 1.32
C GLU A 206 -4.54 -4.63 -0.17
N ILE A 207 -3.65 -4.12 -1.03
CA ILE A 207 -3.77 -4.16 -2.48
C ILE A 207 -2.44 -4.55 -3.14
N THR A 208 -2.50 -5.09 -4.35
CA THR A 208 -1.33 -5.35 -5.21
C THR A 208 -1.40 -4.58 -6.53
N SER A 209 -2.59 -4.06 -6.87
CA SER A 209 -2.82 -3.23 -8.04
C SER A 209 -3.96 -2.25 -7.80
N LEU A 210 -4.03 -1.19 -8.61
CA LEU A 210 -5.14 -0.23 -8.59
C LEU A 210 -5.35 0.45 -9.95
N PRO A 211 -6.59 0.85 -10.29
CA PRO A 211 -6.83 1.79 -11.37
C PRO A 211 -6.45 3.21 -10.94
N LEU A 212 -5.78 3.93 -11.83
CA LEU A 212 -5.31 5.30 -11.62
C LEU A 212 -5.77 6.18 -12.81
N PRO A 213 -6.83 6.98 -12.60
CA PRO A 213 -7.36 7.86 -13.65
C PRO A 213 -6.34 8.85 -14.20
N SER A 214 -6.61 9.37 -15.40
CA SER A 214 -5.77 10.40 -16.03
C SER A 214 -5.68 11.66 -15.16
N LYS A 215 -4.48 12.23 -15.03
CA LYS A 215 -4.22 13.45 -14.25
C LYS A 215 -4.62 13.36 -12.76
N ASP A 216 -4.80 12.14 -12.24
CA ASP A 216 -5.18 11.90 -10.84
C ASP A 216 -3.98 11.51 -9.98
N THR A 217 -4.12 11.66 -8.66
CA THR A 217 -3.12 11.26 -7.66
C THR A 217 -3.77 10.48 -6.54
N LYS A 218 -3.24 9.29 -6.24
CA LYS A 218 -3.68 8.47 -5.12
C LYS A 218 -2.59 8.36 -4.05
N ARG A 219 -3.01 8.46 -2.79
CA ARG A 219 -2.14 8.24 -1.63
C ARG A 219 -2.22 6.79 -1.18
N LEU A 220 -1.06 6.17 -1.06
CA LEU A 220 -0.86 4.79 -0.64
C LEU A 220 -0.11 4.80 0.69
N SER A 221 -0.47 3.89 1.60
CA SER A 221 0.36 3.59 2.76
C SER A 221 1.20 2.35 2.46
N VAL A 222 2.52 2.49 2.48
CA VAL A 222 3.45 1.37 2.31
C VAL A 222 3.90 0.92 3.69
N GLU A 223 3.44 -0.24 4.13
CA GLU A 223 3.82 -0.83 5.40
C GLU A 223 4.97 -1.82 5.19
N VAL A 224 6.12 -1.54 5.82
CA VAL A 224 7.30 -2.39 5.80
C VAL A 224 7.48 -3.00 7.19
N GLN A 225 7.22 -4.29 7.31
CA GLN A 225 7.17 -5.02 8.57
C GLN A 225 8.34 -6.00 8.69
N PRO A 226 9.15 -5.93 9.76
CA PRO A 226 10.12 -6.98 10.10
C PRO A 226 9.40 -8.32 10.34
N ILE A 227 9.86 -9.40 9.71
CA ILE A 227 9.33 -10.77 9.95
C ILE A 227 10.10 -11.53 11.03
N SER A 228 11.24 -10.99 11.47
CA SER A 228 12.08 -11.52 12.55
C SER A 228 12.75 -10.35 13.29
N ASN A 229 13.52 -10.63 14.34
CA ASN A 229 14.29 -9.57 15.01
C ASN A 229 15.42 -9.09 14.09
N VAL A 230 15.29 -7.89 13.54
CA VAL A 230 16.25 -7.31 12.60
C VAL A 230 17.35 -6.58 13.36
N SER A 231 18.60 -6.70 12.89
CA SER A 231 19.70 -5.97 13.52
C SER A 231 19.60 -4.46 13.28
N ALA A 232 20.22 -3.68 14.14
CA ALA A 232 20.35 -2.24 13.93
C ALA A 232 21.12 -1.97 12.63
N GLY A 233 20.59 -1.07 11.80
CA GLY A 233 21.14 -0.82 10.48
C GLY A 233 20.20 -0.02 9.58
N SER A 234 20.68 0.28 8.37
CA SER A 234 19.93 0.99 7.34
C SER A 234 19.50 0.01 6.25
N TYR A 235 18.21 -0.11 6.03
CA TYR A 235 17.62 -1.07 5.08
C TYR A 235 16.94 -0.33 3.93
N PRO A 236 17.53 -0.33 2.72
CA PRO A 236 16.91 0.29 1.55
C PRO A 236 15.73 -0.56 1.06
N ILE A 237 14.66 0.10 0.64
CA ILE A 237 13.44 -0.49 0.11
C ILE A 237 13.13 0.23 -1.21
N LYS A 238 13.12 -0.49 -2.32
CA LYS A 238 12.74 0.08 -3.62
C LYS A 238 11.29 -0.29 -3.94
N ILE A 239 10.43 0.72 -4.05
CA ILE A 239 9.04 0.59 -4.48
C ILE A 239 8.96 0.79 -5.99
N ILE A 240 8.20 -0.06 -6.67
CA ILE A 240 8.02 -0.04 -8.11
C ILE A 240 6.52 -0.02 -8.40
N ALA A 241 6.09 0.98 -9.16
CA ALA A 241 4.76 1.06 -9.76
C ALA A 241 4.87 0.87 -11.27
N GLU A 242 4.08 -0.03 -11.83
CA GLU A 242 4.18 -0.43 -13.24
C GLU A 242 2.79 -0.53 -13.89
N GLY A 243 2.63 0.18 -15.01
CA GLY A 243 1.45 0.14 -15.87
C GLY A 243 1.83 -0.09 -17.34
N VAL A 244 0.84 -0.06 -18.23
CA VAL A 244 1.09 -0.21 -19.68
C VAL A 244 1.94 0.96 -20.17
N ASN A 245 3.16 0.67 -20.62
CA ASN A 245 4.13 1.65 -21.12
C ASN A 245 4.50 2.78 -20.13
N ALA A 246 4.31 2.58 -18.83
CA ALA A 246 4.65 3.56 -17.79
C ALA A 246 5.21 2.85 -16.55
N ARG A 247 6.30 3.39 -15.98
CA ARG A 247 6.97 2.83 -14.80
C ARG A 247 7.53 3.93 -13.93
N ALA A 248 7.37 3.81 -12.62
CA ALA A 248 7.99 4.69 -11.62
C ALA A 248 8.65 3.87 -10.52
N GLU A 249 9.77 4.36 -10.01
CA GLU A 249 10.50 3.78 -8.88
C GLU A 249 10.68 4.83 -7.79
N LEU A 250 10.67 4.40 -6.53
CA LEU A 250 10.90 5.23 -5.36
C LEU A 250 11.74 4.47 -4.33
N ASP A 251 12.85 5.06 -3.92
CA ASP A 251 13.71 4.50 -2.88
C ASP A 251 13.29 5.04 -1.50
N LEU A 252 13.07 4.13 -0.56
CA LEU A 252 12.74 4.37 0.84
C LEU A 252 13.81 3.71 1.72
N VAL A 253 13.92 4.13 2.98
CA VAL A 253 14.92 3.61 3.93
C VAL A 253 14.31 3.40 5.31
N ALA A 254 14.35 2.16 5.79
CA ALA A 254 14.06 1.85 7.18
C ALA A 254 15.38 1.85 7.98
N GLU A 255 15.52 2.82 8.88
CA GLU A 255 16.63 2.90 9.83
C GLU A 255 16.23 2.21 11.14
N VAL A 256 16.72 0.99 11.33
CA VAL A 256 16.45 0.20 12.53
C VAL A 256 17.44 0.63 13.62
N THR A 257 16.92 1.15 14.72
CA THR A 257 17.72 1.38 15.94
C THR A 257 17.55 0.22 16.89
N GLY A 258 18.67 -0.25 17.45
CA GLY A 258 18.69 -1.37 18.38
C GLY A 258 19.38 -1.03 19.69
N GLN A 259 19.24 -1.92 20.66
CA GLN A 259 20.00 -1.90 21.91
C GLN A 259 20.63 -3.27 22.14
N ALA A 260 21.76 -3.28 22.84
CA ALA A 260 22.36 -4.51 23.33
C ALA A 260 21.54 -5.06 24.51
N ASP A 261 21.30 -6.37 24.51
CA ASP A 261 20.69 -7.08 25.65
C ASP A 261 21.54 -8.31 25.97
N ILE A 262 22.33 -8.20 27.03
CA ILE A 262 23.28 -9.26 27.39
C ILE A 262 22.60 -10.29 28.30
N SER A 263 23.00 -11.55 28.15
CA SER A 263 22.70 -12.63 29.08
C SER A 263 23.98 -13.40 29.38
N ILE A 264 24.04 -13.96 30.59
CA ILE A 264 25.17 -14.77 31.04
C ILE A 264 24.65 -16.17 31.31
N THR A 265 25.32 -17.19 30.75
CA THR A 265 24.98 -18.60 30.92
C THR A 265 26.25 -19.46 30.98
N ALA A 266 26.10 -20.77 31.07
CA ALA A 266 27.17 -21.76 30.94
C ALA A 266 26.92 -22.64 29.70
N PRO A 267 27.93 -23.36 29.17
CA PRO A 267 27.76 -24.24 28.00
C PRO A 267 26.65 -25.28 28.13
N ASP A 268 26.40 -25.79 29.33
CA ASP A 268 25.33 -26.74 29.65
C ASP A 268 24.06 -26.07 30.20
N GLY A 269 24.02 -24.73 30.22
CA GLY A 269 22.94 -23.94 30.80
C GLY A 269 22.90 -23.96 32.34
N ARG A 270 23.81 -24.66 33.01
CA ARG A 270 23.83 -24.76 34.46
C ARG A 270 24.75 -23.70 35.04
N LEU A 271 24.19 -22.80 35.83
CA LEU A 271 24.96 -21.80 36.59
C LEU A 271 25.58 -22.45 37.84
N SER A 272 26.32 -23.53 37.67
CA SER A 272 26.94 -24.28 38.77
C SER A 272 28.31 -24.79 38.39
N GLY A 273 29.22 -24.86 39.37
CA GLY A 273 30.58 -25.36 39.19
C GLY A 273 31.11 -26.00 40.47
N GLN A 274 32.25 -26.68 40.35
CA GLN A 274 32.98 -27.23 41.49
C GLN A 274 34.33 -26.54 41.60
N ALA A 275 34.76 -26.26 42.83
CA ALA A 275 36.07 -25.69 43.08
C ALA A 275 36.72 -26.34 44.31
N TYR A 276 38.04 -26.36 44.35
CA TYR A 276 38.78 -26.90 45.50
C TYR A 276 39.34 -25.78 46.36
N ALA A 277 39.20 -25.90 47.68
CA ALA A 277 39.76 -24.92 48.62
C ALA A 277 41.26 -24.67 48.35
N GLY A 278 41.64 -23.40 48.18
CA GLY A 278 43.01 -22.96 47.92
C GLY A 278 43.55 -23.20 46.51
N ARG A 279 42.77 -23.79 45.59
CA ARG A 279 43.21 -24.12 44.22
C ARG A 279 42.40 -23.40 43.16
N ASP A 280 43.05 -23.09 42.05
CA ASP A 280 42.41 -22.51 40.89
C ASP A 280 41.51 -23.55 40.20
N SER A 281 40.27 -23.16 39.93
CA SER A 281 39.27 -23.97 39.22
C SER A 281 38.71 -23.15 38.07
N SER A 282 38.75 -23.69 36.86
CA SER A 282 38.26 -22.99 35.66
C SER A 282 36.79 -23.32 35.40
N LEU A 283 36.00 -22.28 35.16
CA LEU A 283 34.59 -22.34 34.81
C LEU A 283 34.36 -21.62 33.47
N LYS A 284 33.72 -22.27 32.52
CA LYS A 284 33.35 -21.66 31.24
C LYS A 284 32.07 -20.85 31.40
N VAL A 285 32.12 -19.57 31.05
CA VAL A 285 30.99 -18.64 31.08
C VAL A 285 30.70 -18.19 29.67
N ILE A 286 29.44 -18.26 29.25
CA ILE A 286 28.98 -17.77 27.95
C ILE A 286 28.28 -16.43 28.17
N VAL A 287 28.74 -15.40 27.47
CA VAL A 287 28.08 -14.11 27.40
C VAL A 287 27.42 -14.00 26.03
N ARG A 288 26.09 -13.90 25.99
CA ARG A 288 25.30 -13.84 24.75
C ARG A 288 24.59 -12.50 24.63
N ASN A 289 24.57 -11.93 23.43
CA ASN A 289 23.79 -10.74 23.10
C ASN A 289 22.47 -11.13 22.42
N ASN A 290 21.36 -11.05 23.14
CA ASN A 290 20.01 -11.26 22.61
C ASN A 290 19.39 -9.96 22.05
N GLY A 291 20.11 -8.85 22.13
CA GLY A 291 19.71 -7.55 21.59
C GLY A 291 19.80 -7.50 20.07
N SER A 292 19.35 -6.39 19.51
CA SER A 292 19.38 -6.09 18.08
C SER A 292 20.55 -5.21 17.66
N ALA A 293 21.28 -4.64 18.62
CA ALA A 293 22.52 -3.89 18.35
C ALA A 293 23.73 -4.62 18.93
N PRO A 294 24.94 -4.43 18.36
CA PRO A 294 26.16 -5.01 18.90
C PRO A 294 26.42 -4.50 20.33
N ALA A 295 26.83 -5.39 21.22
CA ALA A 295 27.28 -5.03 22.55
C ALA A 295 28.78 -4.74 22.52
N LEU A 296 29.17 -3.50 22.79
CA LEU A 296 30.56 -3.05 22.72
C LEU A 296 31.18 -2.96 24.12
N ASN A 297 32.48 -3.27 24.21
CA ASN A 297 33.32 -3.18 25.40
C ASN A 297 32.65 -3.76 26.66
N VAL A 298 32.20 -5.00 26.58
CA VAL A 298 31.52 -5.68 27.69
C VAL A 298 32.53 -6.05 28.75
N GLN A 299 32.45 -5.37 29.90
CA GLN A 299 33.34 -5.57 31.04
C GLN A 299 32.76 -6.63 31.99
N LEU A 300 33.59 -7.59 32.39
CA LEU A 300 33.22 -8.63 33.34
C LEU A 300 33.77 -8.30 34.74
N SER A 301 32.90 -8.46 35.72
CA SER A 301 33.21 -8.34 37.14
C SER A 301 32.52 -9.43 37.94
N SER A 302 33.04 -9.71 39.12
CA SER A 302 32.46 -10.67 40.05
C SER A 302 32.22 -10.05 41.42
N SER A 303 31.30 -10.66 42.17
CA SER A 303 31.15 -10.46 43.61
C SER A 303 31.17 -11.84 44.27
N GLU A 304 32.28 -12.14 44.93
CA GLU A 304 32.58 -13.41 45.58
C GLU A 304 32.60 -13.32 47.12
N PRO A 305 32.52 -14.45 47.84
CA PRO A 305 32.71 -14.51 49.29
C PRO A 305 34.09 -14.01 49.74
N SER A 306 34.20 -13.57 51.00
CA SER A 306 35.44 -12.99 51.53
C SER A 306 36.65 -13.93 51.40
N GLY A 307 37.76 -13.41 50.87
CA GLY A 307 39.01 -14.15 50.73
C GLY A 307 39.07 -15.10 49.53
N TRP A 308 38.08 -15.06 48.65
CA TRP A 308 38.12 -15.71 47.34
C TRP A 308 38.73 -14.77 46.30
N THR A 309 39.11 -15.32 45.15
CA THR A 309 39.55 -14.53 44.00
C THR A 309 38.92 -15.09 42.74
N VAL A 310 38.36 -14.21 41.92
CA VAL A 310 37.83 -14.56 40.59
C VAL A 310 38.50 -13.68 39.53
N SER A 311 38.92 -14.30 38.43
CA SER A 311 39.51 -13.61 37.28
C SER A 311 38.91 -14.13 35.98
N PHE A 312 38.93 -13.30 34.94
CA PHE A 312 38.29 -13.58 33.65
C PHE A 312 39.32 -13.44 32.53
N ASP A 313 39.30 -14.38 31.59
CA ASP A 313 40.10 -14.34 30.37
C ASP A 313 39.21 -14.59 29.13
N PRO A 314 38.91 -13.55 28.33
CA PRO A 314 39.26 -12.14 28.53
C PRO A 314 38.39 -11.43 29.59
N LYS A 315 38.93 -10.40 30.25
CA LYS A 315 38.17 -9.56 31.22
C LYS A 315 37.24 -8.56 30.53
N THR A 316 37.57 -8.13 29.32
CA THR A 316 36.75 -7.22 28.51
C THR A 316 36.58 -7.82 27.13
N ILE A 317 35.34 -7.92 26.69
CA ILE A 317 34.97 -8.41 25.36
C ILE A 317 34.76 -7.18 24.48
N GLU A 318 35.56 -7.02 23.43
CA GLU A 318 35.52 -5.83 22.57
C GLU A 318 34.15 -5.65 21.91
N GLN A 319 33.59 -6.73 21.37
CA GLN A 319 32.31 -6.73 20.69
C GLN A 319 31.62 -8.09 20.77
N ILE A 320 30.31 -8.08 20.96
CA ILE A 320 29.42 -9.23 20.75
C ILE A 320 28.34 -8.79 19.75
N PRO A 321 28.38 -9.25 18.48
CA PRO A 321 27.34 -8.95 17.50
C PRO A 321 25.94 -9.36 17.99
N ALA A 322 24.89 -8.77 17.40
CA ALA A 322 23.52 -9.11 17.72
C ALA A 322 23.24 -10.59 17.43
N GLY A 323 22.67 -11.33 18.39
CA GLY A 323 22.38 -12.75 18.27
C GLY A 323 23.58 -13.69 18.52
N GLU A 324 24.79 -13.16 18.69
CA GLU A 324 26.00 -13.97 18.91
C GLU A 324 26.37 -14.13 20.39
N GLN A 325 27.34 -14.99 20.65
CA GLN A 325 27.85 -15.27 21.99
C GLN A 325 29.37 -15.45 22.01
N VAL A 326 29.99 -15.11 23.13
CA VAL A 326 31.42 -15.27 23.39
C VAL A 326 31.60 -16.14 24.64
N GLU A 327 32.52 -17.09 24.56
CA GLU A 327 32.95 -17.90 25.70
C GLU A 327 34.11 -17.21 26.44
N VAL A 328 34.02 -17.13 27.76
CA VAL A 328 35.03 -16.56 28.65
C VAL A 328 35.40 -17.59 29.71
N ASN A 329 36.70 -17.74 29.96
CA ASN A 329 37.18 -18.59 31.04
C ASN A 329 37.23 -17.79 32.35
N ALA A 330 36.43 -18.18 33.32
CA ALA A 330 36.46 -17.65 34.68
C ALA A 330 37.31 -18.57 35.57
N THR A 331 38.42 -18.05 36.11
CA THR A 331 39.25 -18.77 37.08
C THR A 331 38.85 -18.37 38.49
N ILE A 332 38.36 -19.34 39.26
CA ILE A 332 37.85 -19.17 40.61
C ILE A 332 38.79 -19.87 41.59
N ARG A 333 39.27 -19.14 42.59
CA ARG A 333 40.08 -19.66 43.68
C ARG A 333 39.39 -19.41 45.03
N PRO A 334 38.76 -20.43 45.63
CA PRO A 334 38.27 -20.34 46.99
C PRO A 334 39.42 -20.13 47.98
N SER A 335 39.14 -19.46 49.10
CA SER A 335 40.08 -19.32 50.20
C SER A 335 40.66 -20.67 50.63
N GLU A 336 41.92 -20.71 51.05
CA GLU A 336 42.55 -21.93 51.62
C GLU A 336 41.81 -22.44 52.86
N LYS A 337 41.10 -21.56 53.56
CA LYS A 337 40.30 -21.87 54.75
C LYS A 337 38.81 -22.04 54.43
N ALA A 338 38.43 -22.12 53.15
CA ALA A 338 37.04 -22.32 52.76
C ALA A 338 36.52 -23.68 53.25
N VAL A 339 35.34 -23.68 53.87
CA VAL A 339 34.65 -24.90 54.33
C VAL A 339 33.94 -25.53 53.14
N ALA A 340 33.93 -26.86 53.06
CA ALA A 340 33.18 -27.58 52.04
C ALA A 340 31.68 -27.24 52.13
N GLY A 341 31.07 -26.88 51.00
CA GLY A 341 29.69 -26.40 50.93
C GLY A 341 29.40 -25.63 49.64
N ASP A 342 28.17 -25.15 49.51
CA ASP A 342 27.74 -24.38 48.34
C ASP A 342 27.81 -22.89 48.61
N TYR A 343 28.46 -22.17 47.69
CA TYR A 343 28.62 -20.73 47.75
C TYR A 343 28.05 -20.09 46.48
N ILE A 344 27.66 -18.82 46.57
CA ILE A 344 27.21 -18.05 45.43
C ILE A 344 28.32 -17.09 45.01
N VAL A 345 28.61 -17.08 43.71
CA VAL A 345 29.46 -16.09 43.06
C VAL A 345 28.60 -15.37 42.02
N ASN A 346 28.43 -14.06 42.19
CA ASN A 346 27.68 -13.26 41.24
C ASN A 346 28.64 -12.79 40.14
N ILE A 347 28.33 -13.12 38.89
CA ILE A 347 29.08 -12.65 37.73
C ILE A 347 28.25 -11.59 37.02
N THR A 348 28.82 -10.41 36.81
CA THR A 348 28.17 -9.28 36.16
C THR A 348 28.86 -8.95 34.85
N ALA A 349 28.07 -8.81 33.79
CA ALA A 349 28.50 -8.30 32.49
C ALA A 349 27.92 -6.90 32.29
N ARG A 350 28.80 -5.93 32.03
CA ARG A 350 28.45 -4.53 31.82
C ARG A 350 28.88 -4.09 30.42
N PRO A 351 27.95 -3.94 29.45
CA PRO A 351 28.27 -3.32 28.17
C PRO A 351 28.51 -1.82 28.34
N ASN A 352 29.19 -1.19 27.37
CA ASN A 352 29.39 0.26 27.34
C ASN A 352 28.06 1.02 27.24
N GLU A 353 27.14 0.50 26.43
CA GLU A 353 25.78 1.00 26.26
C GLU A 353 24.77 -0.12 26.53
N GLY A 354 23.73 0.18 27.32
CA GLY A 354 22.71 -0.79 27.73
C GLY A 354 22.77 -1.16 29.21
N ALA A 355 21.92 -2.10 29.61
CA ALA A 355 21.81 -2.53 31.00
C ALA A 355 22.87 -3.57 31.35
N SER A 356 23.45 -3.47 32.55
CA SER A 356 24.29 -4.53 33.11
C SER A 356 23.44 -5.72 33.55
N LYS A 357 23.97 -6.93 33.42
CA LYS A 357 23.27 -8.17 33.75
C LYS A 357 24.12 -9.01 34.67
N THR A 358 23.48 -9.61 35.67
CA THR A 358 24.15 -10.42 36.70
C THR A 358 23.56 -11.83 36.69
N ALA A 359 24.43 -12.84 36.75
CA ALA A 359 24.05 -14.23 36.92
C ALA A 359 24.66 -14.78 38.21
N GLU A 360 23.88 -15.57 38.95
CA GLU A 360 24.29 -16.19 40.19
C GLU A 360 24.82 -17.60 39.91
N PHE A 361 26.13 -17.80 40.10
CA PHE A 361 26.76 -19.11 39.94
C PHE A 361 26.90 -19.81 41.30
N ARG A 362 26.40 -21.04 41.40
CA ARG A 362 26.56 -21.89 42.59
C ARG A 362 27.83 -22.72 42.50
N ILE A 363 28.78 -22.44 43.40
CA ILE A 363 30.06 -23.12 43.44
C ILE A 363 30.11 -24.06 44.64
N THR A 364 30.15 -25.37 44.37
CA THR A 364 30.36 -26.39 45.39
C THR A 364 31.85 -26.50 45.70
N VAL A 365 32.23 -26.12 46.91
CA VAL A 365 33.62 -26.20 47.39
C VAL A 365 33.90 -27.58 47.95
N LEU A 366 34.98 -28.18 47.47
CA LEU A 366 35.50 -29.46 47.92
C LEU A 366 36.85 -29.26 48.62
N THR A 367 37.07 -29.99 49.70
CA THR A 367 38.39 -30.05 50.36
C THR A 367 39.20 -31.21 49.76
N SER A 368 40.50 -31.02 49.56
CA SER A 368 41.37 -32.08 49.05
C SER A 368 41.44 -33.26 50.04
N THR A 369 41.11 -34.47 49.57
CA THR A 369 41.20 -35.71 50.36
C THR A 369 42.63 -36.22 50.56
N LEU A 370 43.64 -35.54 49.99
CA LEU A 370 45.05 -35.93 50.08
C LEU A 370 45.53 -36.06 51.53
N TRP A 371 45.12 -35.15 52.41
CA TRP A 371 45.46 -35.20 53.83
C TRP A 371 44.83 -36.40 54.55
N GLY A 372 43.62 -36.80 54.14
CA GLY A 372 42.99 -38.02 54.64
C GLY A 372 43.79 -39.27 54.26
N VAL A 373 44.29 -39.34 53.02
CA VAL A 373 45.13 -40.45 52.55
C VAL A 373 46.48 -40.47 53.26
N VAL A 374 47.14 -39.31 53.42
CA VAL A 374 48.39 -39.20 54.20
C VAL A 374 48.17 -39.66 55.65
N GLY A 375 47.04 -39.27 56.26
CA GLY A 375 46.64 -39.74 57.58
C GLY A 375 46.48 -41.26 57.65
N ILE A 376 45.80 -41.88 56.68
CA ILE A 376 45.64 -43.34 56.60
C ILE A 376 47.00 -44.04 56.43
N VAL A 377 47.88 -43.52 55.57
CA VAL A 377 49.23 -44.08 55.36
C VAL A 377 50.06 -43.98 56.64
N LEU A 378 50.00 -42.84 57.36
CA LEU A 378 50.65 -42.69 58.66
C LEU A 378 50.12 -43.68 59.70
N ILE A 379 48.80 -43.88 59.77
CA ILE A 379 48.19 -44.87 60.65
C ILE A 379 48.66 -46.28 60.28
N ALA A 380 48.68 -46.63 58.99
CA ALA A 380 49.14 -47.93 58.53
C ALA A 380 50.61 -48.18 58.86
N ILE A 381 51.49 -47.17 58.71
CA ILE A 381 52.90 -47.24 59.12
C ILE A 381 53.00 -47.44 60.64
N ALA A 382 52.27 -46.66 61.44
CA ALA A 382 52.28 -46.79 62.89
C ALA A 382 51.83 -48.19 63.35
N VAL A 383 50.74 -48.71 62.77
CA VAL A 383 50.25 -50.07 63.03
C VAL A 383 51.29 -51.12 62.62
N GLY A 384 51.95 -50.95 61.47
CA GLY A 384 53.02 -51.83 61.01
C GLY A 384 54.23 -51.87 61.95
N VAL A 385 54.66 -50.72 62.48
CA VAL A 385 55.76 -50.64 63.47
C VAL A 385 55.38 -51.36 64.77
N VAL A 386 54.16 -51.16 65.27
CA VAL A 386 53.68 -51.84 66.48
C VAL A 386 53.58 -53.35 66.27
N ALA A 387 53.04 -53.81 65.13
CA ALA A 387 52.96 -55.23 64.80
C ALA A 387 54.35 -55.88 64.72
N MET A 388 55.34 -55.21 64.11
CA MET A 388 56.73 -55.67 64.07
C MET A 388 57.34 -55.77 65.47
N ALA A 389 57.10 -54.78 66.34
CA ALA A 389 57.57 -54.80 67.72
C ALA A 389 56.97 -55.97 68.52
N VAL A 390 55.67 -56.23 68.39
CA VAL A 390 55.01 -57.37 69.04
C VAL A 390 55.54 -58.70 68.51
N MET A 391 55.75 -58.85 67.20
CA MET A 391 56.36 -60.07 66.63
C MET A 391 57.80 -60.29 67.12
N ARG A 392 58.57 -59.23 67.32
CA ARG A 392 59.98 -59.31 67.74
C ARG A 392 60.16 -59.51 69.25
N PHE A 393 59.27 -58.97 70.07
CA PHE A 393 59.40 -58.97 71.54
C PHE A 393 58.31 -59.74 72.30
N GLY A 394 57.23 -60.16 71.65
CA GLY A 394 56.10 -60.86 72.27
C GLY A 394 56.20 -62.38 72.33
N ARG A 395 57.29 -62.99 71.84
CA ARG A 395 57.54 -64.43 71.97
C ARG A 395 58.51 -64.71 73.12
N ARG A 396 58.00 -64.63 74.34
CA ARG A 396 58.62 -65.19 75.56
C ARG A 396 57.53 -65.78 76.43
#